data_AF-A0A7V8XDP0-F1
#
_entry.id   AF-A0A7V8XDP0-F1
#
_cell.length_a   1.000
_cell.length_b   1.000
_cell.length_c   1.000
_cell.angle_alpha   90.00
_cell.angle_beta   90.00
_cell.angle_gamma   90.00
#
_symmetry.space_group_name_H-M   'P 1'
#
loop_
_entity.id
_entity.type
_entity.pdbx_description
1 polymer ?
#
loop_
_entity_poly.entity_id
_entity_poly.type
_entity_poly.pdbx_seq_one_letter_code
_entity_poly.pdbx_strand_id
1 'polypeptide(L)'
;MARPRRNWIQEERRRTLGDWVAFCPSCGHVARYFEEHEELRATACPQCATTLLARCPGCDARLPSAFQVACEACGAELRPNELFGGAIRRPGR
;
A
#
# COMPACT_ATOMS: atom_id res chain seq x y z
N MET A 1 -20.96 5.62 -1.92
CA MET A 1 -20.70 5.81 -3.37
C MET A 1 -19.64 4.79 -3.79
N ALA A 2 -19.95 3.93 -4.75
CA ALA A 2 -18.97 2.96 -5.27
C ALA A 2 -17.85 3.72 -6.01
N ARG A 3 -16.60 3.44 -5.66
CA ARG A 3 -15.44 4.09 -6.28
C ARG A 3 -15.39 3.71 -7.77
N PRO A 4 -15.23 4.67 -8.70
CA PRO A 4 -15.19 4.36 -10.12
C PRO A 4 -14.07 3.35 -10.42
N ARG A 5 -14.38 2.36 -11.26
CA ARG A 5 -13.38 1.39 -11.77
C ARG A 5 -12.24 2.18 -12.41
N ARG A 6 -11.01 1.73 -12.18
CA ARG A 6 -9.82 2.38 -12.75
C ARG A 6 -9.92 2.36 -14.27
N ASN A 7 -9.43 3.43 -14.91
CA ASN A 7 -9.40 3.50 -16.36
C ASN A 7 -8.09 2.88 -16.92
N TRP A 8 -8.07 2.58 -18.22
CA TRP A 8 -6.96 1.86 -18.86
C TRP A 8 -5.59 2.55 -18.67
N ILE A 9 -5.53 3.89 -18.67
CA ILE A 9 -4.27 4.64 -18.48
C ILE A 9 -3.76 4.53 -17.03
N GLN A 10 -4.65 4.36 -16.04
CA GLN A 10 -4.25 4.09 -14.65
C GLN A 10 -3.73 2.66 -14.48
N GLU A 11 -4.24 1.72 -15.25
CA GLU A 11 -3.75 0.33 -15.27
C GLU A 11 -2.38 0.25 -15.95
N GLU A 12 -2.18 0.91 -17.09
CA GLU A 12 -0.91 0.88 -17.81
C GLU A 12 0.23 1.57 -17.03
N ARG A 13 -0.02 2.71 -16.37
CA ARG A 13 0.98 3.38 -15.51
C ARG A 13 1.46 2.51 -14.33
N ARG A 14 0.62 1.59 -13.86
CA ARG A 14 0.98 0.65 -12.77
C ARG A 14 1.98 -0.40 -13.26
N ARG A 15 1.77 -0.91 -14.48
CA ARG A 15 2.67 -1.87 -15.13
C ARG A 15 4.06 -1.31 -15.44
N THR A 16 4.25 0.01 -15.43
CA THR A 16 5.58 0.63 -15.62
C THR A 16 6.31 0.93 -14.30
N LEU A 17 5.58 1.23 -13.22
CA LEU A 17 6.15 1.74 -11.96
C LEU A 17 6.08 0.73 -10.80
N GLY A 18 5.58 -0.48 -11.05
CA GLY A 18 5.24 -1.48 -10.03
C GLY A 18 3.75 -1.39 -9.65
N ASP A 19 3.06 -2.52 -9.78
CA ASP A 19 1.60 -2.62 -9.64
C ASP A 19 1.12 -2.46 -8.20
N TRP A 20 1.97 -2.88 -7.27
CA TRP A 20 1.67 -3.04 -5.86
C TRP A 20 2.73 -2.40 -4.99
N VAL A 21 2.37 -2.17 -3.74
CA VAL A 21 3.27 -1.57 -2.75
C VAL A 21 3.38 -2.46 -1.52
N ALA A 22 4.55 -2.40 -0.89
CA ALA A 22 4.73 -2.80 0.49
C ALA A 22 5.24 -1.62 1.28
N PHE A 23 4.67 -1.37 2.45
CA PHE A 23 5.08 -0.25 3.28
C PHE A 23 5.34 -0.66 4.72
N CYS A 24 6.26 0.06 5.37
CA CYS A 24 6.51 -0.09 6.78
C CYS A 24 5.40 0.63 7.57
N PRO A 25 4.65 -0.06 8.45
CA PRO A 25 3.64 0.58 9.28
C PRO A 25 4.26 1.50 10.34
N SER A 26 5.54 1.32 10.68
CA SER A 26 6.24 2.11 11.70
C SER A 26 6.87 3.39 11.14
N CYS A 27 7.76 3.28 10.14
CA CYS A 27 8.51 4.44 9.62
C CYS A 27 8.00 4.96 8.27
N GLY A 28 7.04 4.28 7.65
CA GLY A 28 6.47 4.71 6.37
C GLY A 28 7.35 4.47 5.14
N HIS A 29 8.46 3.74 5.26
CA HIS A 29 9.23 3.28 4.10
C HIS A 29 8.32 2.55 3.09
N VAL A 30 8.57 2.72 1.79
CA VAL A 30 7.77 2.13 0.72
C VAL A 30 8.67 1.45 -0.29
N ALA A 31 8.33 0.20 -0.62
CA ALA A 31 8.86 -0.51 -1.77
C ALA A 31 7.72 -0.78 -2.76
N ARG A 32 8.00 -0.66 -4.06
CA ARG A 32 7.07 -1.08 -5.12
C ARG A 32 7.55 -2.40 -5.69
N TYR A 33 6.60 -3.21 -6.14
CA TYR A 33 6.90 -4.49 -6.76
C TYR A 33 5.87 -4.81 -7.85
N PHE A 34 6.30 -5.64 -8.80
CA PHE A 34 5.45 -6.21 -9.84
C PHE A 34 4.80 -7.49 -9.35
N GLU A 35 3.60 -7.80 -9.84
CA GLU A 35 2.89 -9.01 -9.43
C GLU A 35 3.69 -10.29 -9.68
N GLU A 36 4.41 -10.35 -10.81
CA GLU A 36 5.27 -11.46 -11.22
C GLU A 36 6.55 -11.63 -10.40
N HIS A 37 6.89 -10.67 -9.54
CA HIS A 37 8.11 -10.65 -8.73
C HIS A 37 7.79 -10.43 -7.25
N GLU A 38 6.60 -10.85 -6.83
CA GLU A 38 6.12 -10.65 -5.48
C GLU A 38 7.00 -11.34 -4.43
N GLU A 39 7.54 -12.50 -4.75
CA GLU A 39 8.41 -13.31 -3.90
C GLU A 39 9.81 -12.70 -3.69
N LEU A 40 10.26 -11.85 -4.62
CA LEU A 40 11.55 -11.16 -4.53
C LEU A 40 11.48 -9.90 -3.66
N ARG A 41 10.28 -9.51 -3.24
CA ARG A 41 10.05 -8.33 -2.42
C ARG A 41 10.70 -8.46 -1.03
N ALA A 42 11.35 -7.39 -0.58
CA ALA A 42 11.80 -7.27 0.80
C ALA A 42 10.66 -7.48 1.81
N THR A 43 10.89 -8.30 2.82
CA THR A 43 9.94 -8.56 3.92
C THR A 43 10.21 -7.68 5.13
N ALA A 44 11.46 -7.25 5.33
CA ALA A 44 11.87 -6.35 6.40
C ALA A 44 12.17 -4.94 5.87
N CYS A 45 11.83 -3.94 6.67
CA CYS A 45 12.12 -2.55 6.36
C CYS A 45 13.64 -2.28 6.43
N PRO A 46 14.26 -1.70 5.39
CA PRO A 46 15.69 -1.39 5.41
C PRO A 46 16.06 -0.25 6.38
N GLN A 47 15.09 0.52 6.87
CA GLN A 47 15.33 1.65 7.78
C GLN A 47 15.20 1.28 9.26
N CYS A 48 14.30 0.35 9.61
CA CYS A 48 13.95 0.07 11.01
C CYS A 48 13.69 -1.42 11.29
N ALA A 49 14.00 -2.32 10.35
CA ALA A 49 13.83 -3.77 10.43
C ALA A 49 12.38 -4.28 10.65
N THR A 50 11.39 -3.40 10.82
CA THR A 50 9.98 -3.77 10.97
C THR A 50 9.47 -4.49 9.71
N THR A 51 8.60 -5.49 9.87
CA THR A 51 7.98 -6.20 8.74
C THR A 51 7.18 -5.25 7.85
N LEU A 52 7.44 -5.32 6.55
CA LEU A 52 6.70 -4.56 5.55
C LEU A 52 5.32 -5.19 5.32
N LEU A 53 4.30 -4.35 5.33
CA LEU A 53 2.95 -4.74 4.98
C LEU A 53 2.76 -4.67 3.46
N ALA A 54 2.68 -5.82 2.81
CA ALA A 54 2.46 -5.92 1.37
C ALA A 54 1.05 -6.43 1.01
N ARG A 55 0.41 -7.13 1.96
CA ARG A 55 -0.93 -7.69 1.85
C ARG A 55 -1.74 -7.30 3.08
N CYS A 56 -3.06 -7.20 2.89
CA CYS A 56 -3.97 -6.94 3.99
C CYS A 56 -4.00 -8.15 4.94
N PRO A 57 -3.82 -7.97 6.27
CA PRO A 57 -3.88 -9.07 7.21
C PRO A 57 -5.30 -9.66 7.37
N GLY A 58 -6.34 -8.95 6.95
CA GLY A 58 -7.74 -9.39 7.08
C GLY A 58 -8.30 -10.13 5.85
N CYS A 59 -7.82 -9.86 4.64
CA CYS A 59 -8.35 -10.48 3.42
C CYS A 59 -7.28 -10.87 2.39
N ASP A 60 -5.99 -10.73 2.74
CA ASP A 60 -4.83 -11.02 1.91
C ASP A 60 -4.73 -10.22 0.59
N ALA A 61 -5.61 -9.23 0.39
CA ALA A 61 -5.56 -8.38 -0.80
C ALA A 61 -4.25 -7.57 -0.87
N ARG A 62 -3.66 -7.50 -2.06
CA ARG A 62 -2.48 -6.66 -2.33
C ARG A 62 -2.80 -5.18 -2.20
N LEU A 63 -1.79 -4.40 -1.85
CA LEU A 63 -1.95 -2.99 -1.53
C LEU A 63 -1.64 -2.13 -2.76
N PRO A 64 -2.63 -1.45 -3.37
CA PRO A 64 -2.43 -0.68 -4.59
C PRO A 64 -1.83 0.73 -4.38
N SER A 65 -1.67 1.18 -3.15
CA SER A 65 -1.19 2.54 -2.84
C SER A 65 -0.48 2.59 -1.48
N ALA A 66 0.64 3.31 -1.46
CA ALA A 66 1.46 3.56 -0.29
C ALA A 66 0.83 4.54 0.70
N PHE A 67 -0.33 5.13 0.39
CA PHE A 67 -1.08 6.05 1.24
C PHE A 67 -2.35 5.41 1.81
N GLN A 68 -2.51 4.10 1.69
CA GLN A 68 -3.63 3.41 2.33
C GLN A 68 -3.43 3.38 3.84
N VAL A 69 -4.52 3.67 4.55
CA VAL A 69 -4.64 3.53 6.01
C VAL A 69 -5.64 2.43 6.36
N ALA A 70 -6.55 2.13 5.42
CA ALA A 70 -7.46 1.00 5.46
C ALA A 70 -7.41 0.24 4.13
N CYS A 71 -7.70 -1.06 4.16
CA CYS A 71 -7.76 -1.91 3.00
C CYS A 71 -8.88 -1.47 2.05
N GLU A 72 -8.57 -1.30 0.76
CA GLU A 72 -9.58 -0.95 -0.26
C GLU A 72 -10.59 -2.09 -0.52
N ALA A 73 -10.27 -3.34 -0.16
CA ALA A 73 -11.13 -4.50 -0.39
C ALA A 73 -12.06 -4.83 0.79
N CYS A 74 -11.52 -4.93 2.02
CA CYS A 74 -12.29 -5.33 3.20
C CYS A 74 -12.48 -4.22 4.25
N GLY A 75 -11.83 -3.07 4.09
CA GLY A 75 -11.91 -1.96 5.05
C GLY A 75 -11.09 -2.13 6.33
N ALA A 76 -10.38 -3.25 6.52
CA ALA A 76 -9.52 -3.45 7.69
C ALA A 76 -8.45 -2.35 7.81
N GLU A 77 -8.21 -1.87 9.02
CA GLU A 77 -7.15 -0.90 9.29
C GLU A 77 -5.78 -1.51 9.00
N LEU A 78 -4.96 -0.79 8.23
CA LEU A 78 -3.61 -1.21 7.84
C LEU A 78 -2.53 -0.51 8.66
N ARG A 79 -2.79 0.73 9.08
CA ARG A 79 -1.93 1.56 9.94
C ARG A 79 -2.68 2.82 10.38
N PRO A 80 -2.22 3.50 11.44
CA PRO A 80 -2.73 4.82 11.81
C PRO A 80 -2.68 5.82 10.65
N ASN A 81 -3.62 6.75 10.61
CA ASN A 81 -3.61 7.86 9.64
C ASN A 81 -2.65 8.98 10.07
N GLU A 82 -1.45 8.62 10.52
CA GLU A 82 -0.43 9.54 10.97
C GLU A 82 0.96 9.03 10.57
N LEU A 83 1.79 9.91 10.04
CA LEU A 83 3.18 9.65 9.73
C LEU A 83 3.97 10.95 9.82
N PHE A 84 5.12 10.93 10.50
CA PHE A 84 5.97 12.11 10.71
C PHE A 84 5.23 13.34 11.26
N GLY A 85 4.27 13.12 12.17
CA GLY A 85 3.48 14.19 12.80
C GLY A 85 2.41 14.82 11.90
N GLY A 86 2.11 14.21 10.74
CA GLY A 86 1.07 14.68 9.82
C GLY A 86 0.13 13.57 9.37
N ALA A 87 -1.07 13.95 8.90
CA ALA A 87 -2.04 12.99 8.39
C ALA A 87 -1.65 12.46 7.00
N ILE A 88 -1.67 11.14 6.83
CA ILE A 88 -1.35 10.48 5.55
C ILE A 88 -2.42 10.79 4.50
N ARG A 89 -3.69 10.76 4.92
CA ARG A 89 -4.84 11.20 4.15
C ARG A 89 -5.50 12.38 4.83
N ARG A 90 -5.85 13.39 4.04
CA ARG A 90 -6.70 14.48 4.52
C ARG A 90 -8.04 13.89 4.97
N PRO A 91 -8.65 14.40 6.06
CA PRO A 91 -10.03 14.07 6.40
C PRO A 91 -10.90 14.38 5.16
N GLY A 92 -11.77 13.43 4.80
CA GLY A 92 -12.54 13.49 3.56
C GLY A 92 -13.37 14.77 3.47
N ARG A 93 -13.37 15.41 2.30
CA ARG A 93 -14.41 16.36 1.89
C ARG A 93 -15.53 15.57 1.23
#